data_AF-A0A1C2XVC7-F1
#
_entry.id   AF-A0A1C2XVC7-F1
#
_cell.length_a   1.000
_cell.length_b   1.000
_cell.length_c   1.000
_cell.angle_alpha   90.00
_cell.angle_beta   90.00
_cell.angle_gamma   90.00
#
_symmetry.space_group_name_H-M   'P 1'
#
loop_
_entity.id
_entity.type
_entity.pdbx_description
1 polymer ?
#
loop_
_entity_poly.entity_id
_entity_poly.type
_entity_poly.pdbx_seq_one_letter_code
_entity_poly.pdbx_strand_id
1 'polypeptide(L)'
;MKKTIAAHMKDILIKNELTDNIINFGDVQLLGECAARAELKQKHPLDRNHAVINALERSNLFKKVGYCRVHFKGNCLWRNFKLIK
;
A
#
# COMPACT_ATOMS: atom_id res chain seq x y z
N MET A 1 -14.71 -16.95 -0.94
CA MET A 1 -13.92 -16.06 -1.82
C MET A 1 -12.66 -15.63 -1.09
N LYS A 2 -11.48 -15.78 -1.70
CA LYS A 2 -10.23 -15.26 -1.11
C LYS A 2 -10.24 -13.73 -1.20
N LYS A 3 -9.96 -13.03 -0.10
CA LYS A 3 -9.87 -11.56 -0.09
C LYS A 3 -8.73 -11.10 -1.00
N THR A 4 -8.91 -9.98 -1.67
CA THR A 4 -7.85 -9.36 -2.47
C THR A 4 -6.84 -8.65 -1.56
N ILE A 5 -5.64 -8.39 -2.06
CA ILE A 5 -4.62 -7.60 -1.34
C ILE A 5 -5.18 -6.24 -0.91
N ALA A 6 -5.92 -5.57 -1.80
CA ALA A 6 -6.57 -4.31 -1.48
C ALA A 6 -7.64 -4.44 -0.38
N ALA A 7 -8.41 -5.52 -0.36
CA ALA A 7 -9.36 -5.77 0.72
C ALA A 7 -8.67 -5.99 2.07
N HIS A 8 -7.56 -6.74 2.10
CA HIS A 8 -6.75 -6.88 3.31
C HIS A 8 -6.19 -5.54 3.79
N MET A 9 -5.72 -4.70 2.87
CA MET A 9 -5.23 -3.37 3.19
C MET A 9 -6.33 -2.48 3.80
N LYS A 10 -7.54 -2.50 3.22
CA LYS A 10 -8.69 -1.78 3.77
C LYS A 10 -8.97 -2.21 5.21
N ASP A 11 -8.98 -3.51 5.49
CA ASP A 11 -9.20 -4.03 6.85
C ASP A 11 -8.12 -3.57 7.83
N ILE A 12 -6.85 -3.50 7.39
CA ILE A 12 -5.72 -3.00 8.20
C ILE A 12 -5.92 -1.51 8.51
N LEU A 13 -6.27 -0.70 7.52
CA LEU A 13 -6.50 0.74 7.73
C LEU A 13 -7.65 1.01 8.70
N ILE A 14 -8.76 0.27 8.56
CA ILE A 14 -9.92 0.39 9.44
C ILE A 14 -9.55 -0.05 10.87
N LYS A 15 -8.83 -1.17 11.02
CA LYS A 15 -8.43 -1.70 12.33
C LYS A 15 -7.48 -0.76 13.09
N ASN A 16 -6.57 -0.09 12.38
CA ASN A 16 -5.57 0.79 12.98
C ASN A 16 -6.06 2.24 13.14
N GLU A 17 -7.33 2.53 12.84
CA GLU A 17 -7.94 3.86 12.95
C GLU A 17 -7.12 4.98 12.30
N LEU A 18 -6.42 4.67 11.21
CA LEU A 18 -5.49 5.61 10.59
C LEU A 18 -6.25 6.80 9.99
N THR A 19 -6.10 7.96 10.64
CA THR A 19 -6.90 9.18 10.43
C THR A 19 -6.92 9.64 8.98
N ASP A 20 -5.78 9.50 8.30
CA ASP A 20 -5.61 10.00 6.94
C ASP A 20 -6.03 9.00 5.85
N ASN A 21 -6.15 7.71 6.19
CA ASN A 21 -6.41 6.62 5.26
C ASN A 21 -5.48 6.62 4.02
N ILE A 22 -4.27 7.17 4.17
CA ILE A 22 -3.25 7.27 3.14
C ILE A 22 -2.16 6.24 3.43
N ILE A 23 -1.74 5.55 2.39
CA ILE A 23 -0.65 4.57 2.39
C ILE A 23 0.40 5.03 1.40
N ASN A 24 1.65 5.05 1.85
CA ASN A 24 2.82 5.38 1.07
C ASN A 24 3.69 4.13 0.90
N PHE A 25 4.52 4.12 -0.16
CA PHE A 25 5.51 3.04 -0.35
C PHE A 25 6.49 2.89 0.85
N GLY A 26 6.67 3.97 1.63
CA GLY A 26 7.50 4.00 2.82
C GLY A 26 6.90 3.34 4.05
N ASP A 27 5.60 3.00 4.03
CA ASP A 27 4.91 2.38 5.16
C ASP A 27 5.19 0.88 5.20
N VAL A 28 6.48 0.51 5.29
CA VAL A 28 6.99 -0.85 5.12
C VAL A 28 6.40 -1.86 6.10
N GLN A 29 6.00 -1.42 7.30
CA GLN A 29 5.32 -2.25 8.29
C GLN A 29 3.90 -2.59 7.83
N LEU A 30 3.17 -1.60 7.35
CA LEU A 30 1.78 -1.71 6.89
C LEU A 30 1.71 -2.56 5.61
N LEU A 31 2.65 -2.35 4.68
CA LEU A 31 2.81 -3.19 3.49
C LEU A 31 3.22 -4.62 3.83
N GLY A 32 4.08 -4.79 4.84
CA GLY A 32 4.50 -6.10 5.34
C GLY A 32 3.34 -6.88 5.97
N GLU A 33 2.52 -6.22 6.80
CA GLU A 33 1.33 -6.83 7.38
C GLU A 33 0.32 -7.23 6.29
N CYS A 34 0.08 -6.35 5.32
CA CYS A 34 -0.83 -6.66 4.21
C CYS A 34 -0.34 -7.85 3.38
N ALA A 35 0.96 -7.93 3.11
CA ALA A 35 1.57 -9.04 2.39
C ALA A 35 1.46 -10.36 3.16
N ALA A 36 1.65 -10.34 4.48
CA ALA A 36 1.47 -11.51 5.34
C ALA A 36 0.02 -12.01 5.34
N ARG A 37 -0.96 -11.10 5.50
CA ARG A 37 -2.39 -11.44 5.45
C ARG A 37 -2.82 -11.99 4.08
N ALA A 38 -2.17 -11.55 3.01
CA ALA A 38 -2.43 -12.01 1.64
C ALA A 38 -1.58 -13.23 1.23
N GLU A 39 -0.74 -13.76 2.13
CA GLU A 39 0.16 -14.91 1.89
C GLU A 39 1.08 -14.74 0.68
N LEU A 40 1.60 -13.52 0.50
CA LEU A 40 2.55 -13.21 -0.58
C LEU A 40 3.88 -13.98 -0.40
N LYS A 41 4.36 -14.60 -1.48
CA LYS A 41 5.57 -15.45 -1.48
C LYS A 41 6.87 -14.68 -1.73
N GLN A 42 6.80 -13.37 -1.96
CA GLN A 42 7.96 -12.53 -2.24
C GLN A 42 8.88 -12.48 -1.02
N LYS A 43 10.11 -12.98 -1.19
CA LYS A 43 11.14 -12.97 -0.14
C LYS A 43 11.76 -11.59 0.05
N HIS A 44 11.96 -10.85 -1.04
CA HIS A 44 12.61 -9.54 -0.98
C HIS A 44 11.60 -8.45 -0.56
N PRO A 45 11.91 -7.64 0.47
CA PRO A 45 10.98 -6.62 0.98
C PRO A 45 10.53 -5.62 -0.10
N LEU A 46 11.43 -5.23 -1.00
CA LEU A 46 11.11 -4.29 -2.08
C LEU A 46 10.05 -4.89 -3.02
N ASP A 47 10.24 -6.13 -3.47
CA ASP A 47 9.33 -6.80 -4.41
C ASP A 47 7.97 -7.05 -3.78
N ARG A 48 7.96 -7.43 -2.50
CA ARG A 48 6.75 -7.57 -1.69
C ARG A 48 5.98 -6.26 -1.62
N ASN A 49 6.66 -5.16 -1.31
CA ASN A 49 6.04 -3.84 -1.22
C ASN A 49 5.50 -3.37 -2.58
N HIS A 50 6.25 -3.61 -3.66
CA HIS A 50 5.78 -3.35 -5.03
C HIS A 50 4.55 -4.18 -5.39
N ALA A 51 4.50 -5.46 -5.01
CA ALA A 51 3.34 -6.32 -5.26
C ALA A 51 2.08 -5.76 -4.57
N VAL A 52 2.19 -5.32 -3.32
CA VAL A 52 1.08 -4.70 -2.59
C VAL A 52 0.64 -3.42 -3.27
N ILE A 53 1.57 -2.52 -3.55
CA ILE A 53 1.30 -1.20 -4.14
C ILE A 53 0.65 -1.31 -5.52
N ASN A 54 1.15 -2.21 -6.37
CA ASN A 54 0.55 -2.47 -7.68
C ASN A 54 -0.88 -3.03 -7.56
N ALA A 55 -1.16 -3.81 -6.52
CA ALA A 55 -2.51 -4.31 -6.27
C ALA A 55 -3.46 -3.20 -5.79
N LEU A 56 -2.98 -2.24 -5.00
CA LEU A 56 -3.77 -1.05 -4.62
C LEU A 56 -4.09 -0.18 -5.85
N GLU A 57 -3.11 0.02 -6.74
CA GLU A 57 -3.28 0.82 -7.97
C GLU A 57 -4.31 0.25 -8.93
N ARG A 58 -4.49 -1.08 -8.95
CA ARG A 58 -5.48 -1.77 -9.80
C ARG A 58 -6.85 -1.92 -9.14
N SER A 59 -6.98 -1.54 -7.86
CA SER A 59 -8.21 -1.72 -7.10
C SER A 59 -9.11 -0.50 -7.19
N ASN A 60 -10.42 -0.73 -7.24
CA ASN A 60 -11.44 0.31 -7.07
C ASN A 60 -11.64 0.76 -5.61
N LEU A 61 -10.92 0.18 -4.65
CA LEU A 61 -10.98 0.57 -3.24
C LEU A 61 -10.06 1.73 -2.90
N PHE A 62 -9.04 1.99 -3.72
CA PHE A 62 -8.03 2.99 -3.47
C PHE A 62 -7.91 3.93 -4.65
N LYS A 63 -7.74 5.22 -4.36
CA LYS A 63 -7.36 6.23 -5.34
C LYS A 63 -5.91 6.62 -5.13
N LYS A 64 -5.18 6.79 -6.21
CA LYS A 64 -3.85 7.38 -6.17
C LYS A 64 -3.98 8.87 -5.87
N VAL A 65 -3.34 9.35 -4.81
CA VAL A 65 -3.48 10.75 -4.34
C VAL A 65 -2.24 11.59 -4.54
N GLY A 66 -1.12 11.00 -4.94
CA GLY A 66 0.05 11.77 -5.33
C GLY A 66 1.33 10.96 -5.42
N TYR A 67 2.37 11.69 -5.78
CA TYR A 67 3.76 11.29 -5.63
C TYR A 67 4.44 12.29 -4.71
N CYS A 68 5.14 11.82 -3.68
CA CYS A 68 5.86 12.74 -2.81
C CYS A 68 7.03 13.38 -3.59
N ARG A 69 6.94 14.68 -3.91
CA ARG A 69 8.04 15.52 -4.40
C ARG A 69 8.93 15.92 -3.23
N VAL A 70 9.85 15.05 -2.82
CA VAL A 70 10.93 15.47 -1.90
C VAL A 70 12.26 15.24 -2.60
N HIS A 71 12.87 16.35 -3.00
CA HIS A 71 14.17 16.40 -3.66
C HIS A 71 15.28 16.06 -2.65
N PHE A 72 15.90 14.90 -2.83
CA PHE A 72 17.34 14.75 -2.63
C PHE A 72 17.83 13.87 -3.80
N LYS A 73 18.52 14.47 -4.77
CA LYS A 73 19.08 13.82 -5.99
C LYS A 73 18.10 13.32 -7.07
N GLY A 74 16.92 13.93 -7.23
CA GLY A 74 16.16 13.88 -8.50
C GLY A 74 15.35 12.62 -8.84
N ASN A 75 15.27 11.61 -7.95
CA ASN A 75 14.39 10.44 -8.16
C ASN A 75 13.25 10.40 -7.13
N CYS A 76 12.04 10.71 -7.58
CA CYS A 76 10.79 10.57 -6.81
C CYS A 76 10.14 9.20 -7.06
N LEU A 77 9.99 8.38 -6.03
CA LEU A 77 9.39 7.04 -6.16
C LEU A 77 8.22 6.74 -5.19
N TRP A 78 7.81 7.69 -4.35
CA TRP A 78 6.75 7.42 -3.38
C TRP A 78 5.38 7.46 -4.05
N ARG A 79 4.75 6.31 -4.25
CA ARG A 79 3.34 6.20 -4.71
C ARG A 79 2.42 6.23 -3.49
N ASN A 80 1.53 7.21 -3.43
CA ASN A 80 0.60 7.38 -2.32
C ASN A 80 -0.82 7.00 -2.74
N PHE A 81 -1.48 6.19 -1.93
CA PHE A 81 -2.85 5.68 -2.16
C PHE A 81 -3.74 6.06 -0.99
N LYS A 82 -4.94 6.54 -1.28
CA LYS A 82 -5.96 6.85 -0.27
C LYS A 82 -7.15 5.92 -0.44
N LEU A 83 -7.65 5.39 0.67
CA LEU A 83 -8.90 4.63 0.67
C LEU A 83 -10.05 5.51 0.16
N ILE A 84 -10.86 4.99 -0.75
CA ILE A 84 -12.08 5.67 -1.22
C ILE A 84 -13.16 5.43 -0.16
N LYS A 85 -13.75 6.51 0.35
CA LYS A 85 -14.90 6.47 1.27
C LYS A 85 -16.18 6.21 0.48
#